data_AF-A0A286E7Y3-F1
#
_entry.id   AF-A0A286E7Y3-F1
#
_cell.length_a   1.000
_cell.length_b   1.000
_cell.length_c   1.000
_cell.angle_alpha   90.00
_cell.angle_beta   90.00
_cell.angle_gamma   90.00
#
_symmetry.space_group_name_H-M   'P 1'
#
loop_
_entity.id
_entity.type
_entity.pdbx_description
1 polymer ?
#
loop_
_entity_poly.entity_id
_entity_poly.type
_entity_poly.pdbx_seq_one_letter_code
_entity_poly.pdbx_strand_id
1 'polypeptide(L)'
;MALDTHSTIKAGPVTIADVKVQLGSPYPRHRSDLPGWGALIELPAVMQLLAAIEAGDITADQARAAFGPILADLADYQAEMDRFHRAMDDEIGGAR
;
A
#
# COMPACT_ATOMS: atom_id res chain seq x y z
N MET A 1 -6.97 12.89 0.70
CA MET A 1 -5.94 12.96 -0.36
C MET A 1 -5.55 11.53 -0.70
N ALA A 2 -5.00 11.27 -1.89
CA ALA A 2 -4.36 10.00 -2.21
C ALA A 2 -3.02 10.31 -2.87
N LEU A 3 -2.01 9.48 -2.64
CA LEU A 3 -0.66 9.64 -3.16
C LEU A 3 -0.38 8.56 -4.20
N ASP A 4 -0.12 8.95 -5.44
CA ASP A 4 0.35 8.04 -6.48
C ASP A 4 1.88 7.89 -6.37
N THR A 5 2.36 6.66 -6.34
CA THR A 5 3.78 6.30 -6.28
C THR A 5 4.08 5.12 -7.21
N HIS A 6 5.36 4.90 -7.47
CA HIS A 6 5.86 3.78 -8.25
C HIS A 6 6.82 2.97 -7.38
N SER A 7 6.66 1.65 -7.38
CA SER A 7 7.47 0.74 -6.57
C SER A 7 8.04 -0.38 -7.41
N THR A 8 9.21 -0.89 -7.00
CA THR A 8 9.72 -2.17 -7.51
C THR A 8 9.36 -3.27 -6.53
N ILE A 9 8.69 -4.31 -7.01
CA ILE A 9 8.33 -5.48 -6.20
C ILE A 9 9.40 -6.55 -6.42
N LYS A 10 9.99 -7.02 -5.32
CA LYS A 10 11.00 -8.10 -5.32
C LYS A 10 10.49 -9.26 -4.49
N ALA A 11 10.15 -10.36 -5.16
CA ALA A 11 9.67 -11.60 -4.53
C ALA A 11 10.61 -12.74 -4.90
N GLY A 12 11.51 -13.14 -3.99
CA GLY A 12 12.52 -14.15 -4.30
C GLY A 12 13.33 -13.79 -5.57
N PRO A 13 13.43 -14.66 -6.58
CA PRO A 13 14.10 -14.35 -7.86
C PRO A 13 13.29 -13.43 -8.80
N VAL A 14 11.99 -13.20 -8.54
CA VAL A 14 11.12 -12.40 -9.40
C VAL A 14 11.23 -10.92 -9.04
N THR A 15 11.38 -10.08 -10.06
CA THR A 15 11.36 -8.62 -9.94
C THR A 15 10.34 -8.04 -10.92
N ILE A 16 9.39 -7.27 -10.40
CA ILE A 16 8.42 -6.51 -11.19
C ILE A 16 8.74 -5.04 -10.97
N ALA A 17 9.21 -4.38 -12.03
CA ALA A 17 9.62 -2.98 -11.98
C ALA A 17 8.43 -2.04 -12.25
N ASP A 18 8.56 -0.81 -11.77
CA ASP A 18 7.67 0.31 -12.11
C ASP A 18 6.18 0.08 -11.84
N VAL A 19 5.88 -0.62 -10.75
CA VAL A 19 4.51 -0.95 -10.34
C VAL A 19 3.82 0.30 -9.80
N LYS A 20 2.72 0.70 -10.43
CA LYS A 20 1.89 1.79 -9.91
C LYS A 20 1.19 1.39 -8.61
N VAL A 21 1.34 2.23 -7.60
CA VAL A 21 0.71 2.09 -6.29
C VAL A 21 0.03 3.41 -5.94
N GLN A 22 -1.14 3.35 -5.32
CA GLN A 22 -1.80 4.53 -4.75
C GLN A 22 -2.05 4.33 -3.26
N LEU A 23 -1.63 5.29 -2.44
CA LEU A 23 -1.81 5.27 -0.98
C LEU A 23 -2.91 6.24 -0.56
N GLY A 24 -3.68 5.87 0.46
CA GLY A 24 -4.81 6.68 0.94
C GLY A 24 -6.06 6.60 0.07
N SER A 25 -6.21 5.54 -0.74
CA SER A 25 -7.38 5.39 -1.58
C SER A 25 -8.63 5.15 -0.73
N PRO A 26 -9.76 5.86 -1.01
CA PRO A 26 -10.95 5.78 -0.19
C PRO A 26 -11.70 4.47 -0.44
N TYR A 27 -11.55 3.51 0.48
CA TYR A 27 -12.36 2.31 0.47
C TYR A 27 -13.63 2.46 1.34
N PRO A 28 -14.73 1.75 1.00
CA PRO A 28 -15.88 1.61 1.89
C PRO A 28 -15.44 0.96 3.23
N ARG A 29 -15.83 1.50 4.39
CA ARG A 29 -15.25 1.20 5.74
C ARG A 29 -15.26 -0.26 6.23
N HIS A 30 -15.61 -1.25 5.41
CA HIS A 30 -15.96 -2.60 5.84
C HIS A 30 -14.77 -3.56 6.06
N ARG A 31 -13.51 -3.12 5.85
CA ARG A 31 -12.32 -4.00 5.84
C ARG A 31 -11.03 -3.30 6.30
N SER A 32 -11.15 -2.24 7.11
CA SER A 32 -10.01 -1.44 7.57
C SER A 32 -9.05 -2.17 8.50
N ASP A 33 -9.43 -3.36 8.96
CA ASP A 33 -8.65 -4.26 9.81
C ASP A 33 -7.60 -5.08 9.04
N LEU A 34 -7.66 -5.09 7.70
CA LEU A 34 -6.73 -5.90 6.91
C LEU A 34 -5.43 -5.19 6.56
N PRO A 35 -4.28 -5.90 6.57
CA PRO A 35 -3.04 -5.38 6.04
C PRO A 35 -3.19 -4.92 4.59
N GLY A 36 -2.64 -3.74 4.27
CA GLY A 36 -2.73 -3.12 2.94
C GLY A 36 -4.01 -2.34 2.69
N TRP A 37 -4.93 -2.26 3.65
CA TRP A 37 -6.11 -1.40 3.52
C TRP A 37 -5.73 0.06 3.31
N GLY A 38 -6.29 0.68 2.26
CA GLY A 38 -5.94 2.04 1.86
C GLY A 38 -4.83 2.13 0.82
N ALA A 39 -4.18 1.02 0.44
CA ALA A 39 -3.34 0.95 -0.74
C ALA A 39 -4.10 0.34 -1.93
N LEU A 40 -3.82 0.83 -3.14
CA LEU A 40 -4.12 0.18 -4.41
C LEU A 40 -2.82 -0.18 -5.10
N ILE A 41 -2.83 -1.32 -5.77
CA ILE A 41 -1.76 -1.79 -6.63
C ILE A 41 -2.37 -2.12 -7.99
N GLU A 42 -1.64 -1.85 -9.06
CA GLU A 42 -2.11 -2.20 -10.40
C GLU A 42 -2.31 -3.73 -10.54
N LEU A 43 -3.41 -4.11 -11.20
CA LEU A 43 -3.77 -5.51 -11.41
C LEU A 43 -2.70 -6.31 -12.19
N PRO A 44 -1.98 -5.76 -13.20
CA PRO A 44 -0.92 -6.49 -13.90
C PRO A 44 0.18 -7.02 -12.98
N ALA A 45 0.61 -6.25 -11.98
CA ALA A 45 1.62 -6.69 -11.02
C ALA A 45 1.10 -7.85 -10.14
N VAL A 46 -0.17 -7.79 -9.74
CA VAL A 46 -0.82 -8.88 -8.98
C VAL A 46 -0.89 -10.16 -9.82
N MET A 47 -1.30 -10.05 -11.08
CA MET A 47 -1.38 -11.20 -12.00
C MET A 47 -0.01 -11.84 -12.25
N GLN A 48 1.05 -11.03 -12.36
CA GLN A 48 2.43 -11.54 -12.50
C GLN A 48 2.89 -12.32 -11.26
N LEU A 49 2.58 -11.84 -10.06
CA LEU A 49 2.90 -12.56 -8.82
C LEU A 49 2.15 -13.89 -8.74
N LEU A 50 0.85 -13.91 -9.10
CA LEU A 50 0.06 -15.14 -9.11
C LEU A 50 0.62 -16.17 -10.11
N ALA A 51 0.97 -15.72 -11.33
CA ALA A 51 1.58 -16.58 -12.33
C ALA A 51 2.92 -17.17 -11.85
N ALA A 52 3.77 -16.37 -11.18
CA ALA A 52 5.04 -16.84 -10.63
C ALA A 52 4.85 -17.85 -9.48
N ILE A 53 3.79 -17.71 -8.67
CA ILE A 53 3.44 -18.70 -7.64
C ILE A 53 2.98 -20.00 -8.31
N GLU A 54 2.10 -19.93 -9.31
CA GLU A 54 1.60 -21.10 -10.04
C GLU A 54 2.72 -21.86 -10.77
N ALA A 55 3.70 -21.14 -11.30
CA ALA A 55 4.88 -21.73 -11.94
C ALA A 55 5.86 -22.36 -10.93
N GLY A 56 5.74 -22.06 -9.64
CA GLY A 56 6.66 -22.50 -8.60
C GLY A 56 7.96 -21.70 -8.52
N ASP A 57 8.05 -20.56 -9.22
CA ASP A 57 9.22 -19.66 -9.19
C ASP A 57 9.37 -18.97 -7.83
N ILE A 58 8.24 -18.71 -7.16
CA ILE A 58 8.16 -18.13 -5.83
C ILE A 58 7.10 -18.82 -4.97
N THR A 59 7.26 -18.72 -3.65
CA THR A 59 6.22 -19.12 -2.70
C THR A 59 5.24 -17.98 -2.42
N ALA A 60 4.06 -18.32 -1.90
CA ALA A 60 3.10 -17.32 -1.43
C ALA A 60 3.69 -16.41 -0.33
N ASP A 61 4.60 -16.92 0.50
CA ASP A 61 5.26 -16.12 1.55
C ASP A 61 6.27 -15.13 0.97
N GLN A 62 7.01 -15.52 -0.08
CA GLN A 62 7.87 -14.58 -0.81
C GLN A 62 7.06 -13.47 -1.47
N ALA A 63 5.90 -13.79 -2.05
CA ALA A 63 4.99 -12.79 -2.61
C ALA A 63 4.45 -11.84 -1.53
N ARG A 64 4.03 -12.36 -0.36
CA ARG A 64 3.57 -11.52 0.77
C ARG A 64 4.67 -10.61 1.28
N ALA A 65 5.88 -11.13 1.47
CA ALA A 65 7.03 -10.35 1.95
C ALA A 65 7.39 -9.21 0.99
N ALA A 66 7.18 -9.40 -0.32
CA ALA A 66 7.48 -8.40 -1.34
C ALA A 66 6.64 -7.12 -1.22
N PHE A 67 5.48 -7.17 -0.55
CA PHE A 67 4.65 -5.99 -0.26
C PHE A 67 5.12 -5.18 0.96
N GLY A 68 6.11 -5.66 1.71
CA GLY A 68 6.62 -4.99 2.92
C GLY A 68 6.93 -3.49 2.74
N PRO A 69 7.68 -3.09 1.69
CA PRO A 69 7.96 -1.67 1.44
C PRO A 69 6.69 -0.83 1.22
N ILE A 70 5.73 -1.33 0.42
CA ILE A 70 4.45 -0.64 0.17
C ILE A 70 3.64 -0.50 1.45
N LEU A 71 3.64 -1.52 2.31
CA LEU A 71 2.97 -1.48 3.61
C LEU A 71 3.62 -0.46 4.57
N ALA A 72 4.94 -0.30 4.51
CA ALA A 72 5.66 0.72 5.27
C ALA A 72 5.28 2.12 4.78
N ASP A 73 5.32 2.36 3.46
CA ASP A 73 4.94 3.65 2.87
C ASP A 73 3.47 4.01 3.20
N LEU A 74 2.57 3.01 3.18
CA LEU A 74 1.18 3.19 3.58
C LEU A 74 1.05 3.61 5.06
N ALA A 75 1.82 2.99 5.95
CA ALA A 75 1.80 3.33 7.37
C ALA A 75 2.33 4.76 7.62
N ASP A 76 3.40 5.14 6.92
CA ASP A 76 3.95 6.50 7.00
C ASP A 76 2.95 7.54 6.50
N TYR A 77 2.29 7.26 5.37
CA TYR A 77 1.22 8.10 4.83
C TYR A 77 0.06 8.25 5.83
N GLN A 78 -0.39 7.15 6.44
CA GLN A 78 -1.47 7.18 7.44
C GLN A 78 -1.07 8.02 8.66
N ALA A 79 0.15 7.87 9.16
CA ALA A 79 0.66 8.66 10.29
C ALA A 79 0.76 10.16 9.94
N GLU A 80 1.14 10.50 8.71
CA GLU A 80 1.15 11.88 8.22
C GLU A 80 -0.26 12.47 8.15
N MET A 81 -1.21 11.74 7.57
CA MET A 81 -2.60 12.18 7.50
C MET A 81 -3.24 12.34 8.88
N ASP A 82 -2.93 11.46 9.83
CA ASP A 82 -3.40 11.58 11.22
C ASP A 82 -2.82 12.84 11.91
N ARG A 83 -1.54 13.17 11.66
CA ARG A 83 -0.94 14.43 12.15
C ARG A 83 -1.62 15.64 11.52
N PHE A 84 -1.86 15.60 10.20
CA PHE A 84 -2.51 16.68 9.47
C PHE A 84 -3.94 16.93 9.99
N HIS A 85 -4.74 15.88 10.15
CA HIS A 85 -6.10 16.01 10.67
C HIS A 85 -6.13 16.58 12.09
N ARG A 86 -5.23 16.12 12.98
CA ARG A 86 -5.12 16.69 14.34
C ARG A 86 -4.76 18.18 14.33
N ALA A 87 -3.78 18.58 13.51
CA ALA A 87 -3.38 19.98 13.40
C ALA A 87 -4.53 20.86 12.90
N MET A 88 -5.29 20.38 11.90
CA MET A 88 -6.48 21.08 11.42
C MET A 88 -7.57 21.21 12.48
N ASP A 89 -7.83 20.16 13.25
CA ASP A 89 -8.81 20.17 14.33
C ASP A 89 -8.41 21.16 15.43
N ASP A 90 -7.13 21.26 15.77
CA ASP A 90 -6.59 22.20 16.76
C ASP A 90 -6.68 23.66 16.27
N GLU A 91 -6.39 23.93 14.99
CA GLU A 91 -6.51 25.28 14.40
C GLU A 91 -7.97 25.75 14.32
N ILE A 92 -8.90 24.85 14.02
CA ILE A 92 -10.34 25.16 13.96
C ILE A 92 -10.94 25.23 15.38
N GLY A 93 -10.46 24.41 16.31
CA GLY A 93 -10.92 24.34 17.70
C GLY A 93 -10.36 25.45 18.60
N GLY A 94 -9.19 26.01 18.29
CA GLY A 94 -8.53 27.09 19.04
C GLY A 94 -9.05 28.51 18.75
N ALA A 95 -10.04 28.65 17.85
CA ALA A 95 -10.65 29.93 17.49
C ALA A 95 -11.89 30.31 18.35
N ARG A 96 -12.05 29.73 19.53
CA ARG A 96 -13.16 30.01 20.47
C ARG A 96 -12.69 30.51 21.82
#